data_AF-A0AAV0KG65-F1
#
_entry.id   AF-A0AAV0KG65-F1
#
_cell.length_a   1.000
_cell.length_b   1.000
_cell.length_c   1.000
_cell.angle_alpha   90.00
_cell.angle_beta   90.00
_cell.angle_gamma   90.00
#
_symmetry.space_group_name_H-M   'P 1'
#
loop_
_entity.id
_entity.type
_entity.pdbx_description
1 polymer ?
#
loop_
_entity_poly.entity_id
_entity_poly.type
_entity_poly.pdbx_seq_one_letter_code
_entity_poly.pdbx_strand_id
1 'polypeptide(L)'
;MLKVDKVYLKTPTKIAILDHERKRTYVLRKDGLPDAVVWNPWDKRAKEIVDLGDEEYKHMLMVGAACVEKPITLKPGEEWKGRQELSAVPSSYCSGQLDPQKVLRLG
;
A
#
# COMPACT_ATOMS: atom_id res chain seq x y z
N MET A 1 8.71 -13.62 10.57
CA MET A 1 8.43 -13.51 9.12
C MET A 1 9.70 -12.99 8.45
N LEU A 2 10.01 -13.40 7.23
CA LEU A 2 11.02 -12.69 6.41
C LEU A 2 10.36 -11.40 5.92
N LYS A 3 11.13 -10.31 5.76
CA LYS A 3 10.65 -8.99 5.33
C LYS A 3 9.59 -9.04 4.22
N VAL A 4 8.68 -8.06 4.19
CA VAL A 4 7.79 -7.85 3.04
C VAL A 4 8.39 -6.76 2.17
N ASP A 5 8.58 -7.09 0.90
CA ASP A 5 9.19 -6.22 -0.11
C ASP A 5 8.67 -6.65 -1.47
N LYS A 6 7.54 -6.08 -1.88
CA LYS A 6 6.76 -6.56 -3.04
C LYS A 6 6.37 -5.41 -3.95
N VAL A 7 6.55 -5.66 -5.25
CA VAL A 7 6.03 -4.81 -6.33
C VAL A 7 4.84 -5.54 -6.96
N TYR A 8 3.72 -4.84 -7.08
CA TYR A 8 2.52 -5.29 -7.76
C TYR A 8 2.33 -4.46 -9.02
N LEU A 9 2.37 -5.14 -10.17
CA LEU A 9 2.30 -4.49 -11.48
C LEU A 9 0.85 -4.21 -11.88
N LYS A 10 0.62 -3.11 -12.59
CA LYS A 10 -0.68 -2.76 -13.19
C LYS A 10 -1.85 -2.87 -12.20
N THR A 11 -1.66 -2.28 -11.02
CA THR A 11 -2.67 -2.33 -9.95
C THR A 11 -3.80 -1.33 -10.21
N PRO A 12 -5.01 -1.59 -9.68
CA PRO A 12 -6.10 -0.62 -9.71
C PRO A 12 -5.69 0.74 -9.13
N THR A 13 -6.36 1.80 -9.56
CA THR A 13 -6.10 3.18 -9.09
C THR A 13 -6.53 3.42 -7.64
N LYS A 14 -7.30 2.51 -7.04
CA LYS A 14 -7.74 2.57 -5.64
C LYS A 14 -7.28 1.32 -4.89
N ILE A 15 -6.53 1.52 -3.82
CA ILE A 15 -6.02 0.47 -2.94
C ILE A 15 -6.56 0.71 -1.53
N ALA A 16 -7.13 -0.32 -0.92
CA ALA A 16 -7.65 -0.28 0.45
C ALA A 16 -6.69 -1.01 1.39
N ILE A 17 -6.35 -0.37 2.51
CA ILE A 17 -5.52 -0.91 3.57
C ILE A 17 -6.40 -1.04 4.80
N LEU A 18 -6.68 -2.28 5.19
CA LEU A 18 -7.61 -2.61 6.27
C LEU A 18 -6.84 -2.81 7.57
N ASP A 19 -7.08 -1.91 8.54
CA ASP A 19 -6.57 -2.03 9.90
C ASP A 19 -7.73 -2.50 10.78
N HIS A 20 -7.83 -3.83 10.93
CA HIS A 20 -8.91 -4.48 11.66
C HIS A 20 -8.89 -4.15 13.15
N GLU A 21 -7.70 -4.11 13.75
CA GLU A 21 -7.52 -3.82 15.18
C GLU A 21 -8.04 -2.42 15.51
N ARG A 22 -7.69 -1.43 14.69
CA ARG A 22 -8.11 -0.03 14.91
C ARG A 22 -9.40 0.34 14.17
N LYS A 23 -10.11 -0.64 13.60
CA LYS A 23 -11.41 -0.49 12.92
C LYS A 23 -11.43 0.64 11.88
N ARG A 24 -10.35 0.80 11.13
CA ARG A 24 -10.20 1.88 10.15
C ARG A 24 -9.72 1.34 8.81
N THR A 25 -10.01 2.08 7.76
CA THR A 25 -9.51 1.79 6.43
C THR A 25 -8.79 3.01 5.89
N TYR A 26 -7.58 2.81 5.40
CA TYR A 26 -6.92 3.79 4.56
C TYR A 26 -7.20 3.48 3.10
N VAL A 27 -7.53 4.51 2.33
CA VAL A 27 -7.70 4.41 0.89
C VAL A 27 -6.60 5.24 0.25
N LEU A 28 -5.73 4.54 -0.49
CA LEU A 28 -4.74 5.14 -1.37
C LEU A 28 -5.34 5.23 -2.77
N ARG A 29 -5.39 6.43 -3.33
CA ARG A 29 -5.73 6.66 -4.73
C ARG A 29 -4.49 7.09 -5.49
N LYS A 30 -4.29 6.54 -6.68
CA LYS A 30 -3.14 6.84 -7.53
C LYS A 30 -3.56 7.17 -8.96
N ASP A 31 -2.86 8.15 -9.53
CA ASP A 31 -3.01 8.57 -10.92
C ASP A 31 -1.63 8.77 -11.56
N GLY A 32 -1.50 8.48 -12.85
CA GLY A 32 -0.22 8.49 -13.58
C GLY A 32 0.79 7.41 -13.16
N LEU A 33 0.50 6.61 -12.13
CA LEU A 33 1.38 5.59 -11.54
C LEU A 33 0.73 4.20 -11.64
N PRO A 34 1.20 3.30 -12.53
CA PRO A 34 0.52 2.05 -12.84
C PRO A 34 0.69 0.96 -11.76
N ASP A 35 1.76 1.01 -10.98
CA ASP A 35 2.17 -0.06 -10.08
C ASP A 35 1.96 0.33 -8.61
N ALA A 36 2.13 -0.64 -7.71
CA ALA A 36 2.16 -0.38 -6.28
C ALA A 36 3.27 -1.17 -5.58
N VAL A 37 3.83 -0.59 -4.52
CA VAL A 37 4.81 -1.24 -3.65
C VAL A 37 4.19 -1.47 -2.28
N VAL A 38 4.45 -2.64 -1.69
CA VAL A 38 4.14 -2.96 -0.31
C VAL A 38 5.43 -3.36 0.40
N TRP A 39 5.74 -2.65 1.49
CA TRP A 39 6.98 -2.86 2.21
C TRP A 39 6.81 -2.79 3.73
N ASN A 40 7.46 -3.74 4.41
CA ASN A 40 7.69 -3.73 5.85
C ASN A 40 9.01 -4.48 6.12
N PRO A 41 9.98 -3.86 6.84
CA PRO A 41 11.32 -4.43 6.99
C PRO A 41 11.31 -5.70 7.85
N TRP A 42 10.37 -5.82 8.77
CA TRP A 42 10.37 -6.82 9.83
C TRP A 42 11.62 -6.74 10.74
N ASP A 43 11.58 -7.48 11.84
CA ASP A 43 12.56 -7.46 12.95
C ASP A 43 14.02 -7.28 12.50
N LYS A 44 14.59 -8.26 11.78
CA LYS A 44 16.03 -8.25 11.45
C LYS A 44 16.45 -7.00 10.67
N ARG A 45 15.65 -6.58 9.69
CA ARG A 45 15.98 -5.44 8.84
C ARG A 45 15.68 -4.11 9.53
N ALA A 46 14.69 -4.06 10.42
CA ALA A 46 14.38 -2.84 11.18
C ALA A 46 15.59 -2.41 12.02
N LYS A 47 16.25 -3.35 12.70
CA LYS A 47 17.47 -3.10 13.51
C LYS A 47 18.68 -2.58 12.73
N GLU A 48 18.66 -2.71 11.40
CA GLU A 48 19.72 -2.22 10.51
C GLU A 48 19.43 -0.79 9.99
N ILE A 49 18.23 -0.26 10.20
CA ILE A 49 17.80 1.05 9.73
C ILE A 49 17.97 2.05 10.89
N VAL A 50 19.01 2.88 10.80
CA VAL A 50 19.46 3.76 11.90
C VAL A 50 18.39 4.74 12.39
N ASP A 51 17.47 5.13 11.52
CA ASP A 51 16.39 6.08 11.78
C ASP A 51 15.03 5.41 12.07
N LEU A 52 14.98 4.09 12.22
CA LEU A 52 13.79 3.32 12.55
C LEU A 52 14.02 2.55 13.86
N GLY A 53 13.15 2.75 14.85
CA GLY A 53 13.24 2.01 16.10
C GLY A 53 13.04 0.50 15.91
N ASP A 54 13.72 -0.31 16.72
CA ASP A 54 13.73 -1.79 16.64
C ASP A 54 12.35 -2.43 16.49
N GLU A 55 11.33 -1.83 17.08
CA GLU A 55 9.95 -2.34 17.11
C GLU A 55 8.95 -1.50 16.29
N GLU A 56 9.39 -0.40 15.68
CA GLU A 56 8.50 0.50 14.93
C GLU A 56 7.90 -0.16 13.69
N TYR A 57 8.57 -1.18 13.13
CA TYR A 57 8.04 -1.99 12.03
C TYR A 57 6.68 -2.63 12.37
N LYS A 58 6.36 -2.87 13.65
CA LYS A 58 5.05 -3.42 14.07
C LYS A 58 3.91 -2.43 13.92
N HIS A 59 4.21 -1.14 13.83
CA HIS A 59 3.23 -0.06 13.84
C HIS A 59 3.15 0.68 12.49
N MET A 60 3.86 0.18 11.48
CA MET A 60 3.87 0.77 10.15
C MET A 60 3.68 -0.27 9.04
N LEU A 61 3.15 0.20 7.91
CA LEU A 61 3.17 -0.50 6.64
C LEU A 61 3.36 0.56 5.55
N MET A 62 4.34 0.37 4.68
CA MET A 62 4.48 1.23 3.52
C MET A 62 3.65 0.67 2.37
N VAL A 63 2.73 1.47 1.86
CA VAL A 63 2.02 1.22 0.60
C VAL A 63 2.16 2.46 -0.27
N GLY A 64 2.75 2.29 -1.45
CA GLY A 64 3.07 3.40 -2.33
C GLY A 64 2.64 3.14 -3.77
N ALA A 65 2.11 4.17 -4.42
CA ALA A 65 1.93 4.25 -5.85
C ALA A 65 3.32 4.31 -6.52
N ALA A 66 3.48 3.57 -7.61
CA ALA A 66 4.78 3.43 -8.25
C ALA A 66 4.67 3.29 -9.77
N CYS A 67 5.82 3.42 -10.43
CA CYS A 67 6.02 3.12 -11.84
C CYS A 67 7.39 2.42 -11.94
N VAL A 68 7.38 1.09 -11.90
CA VAL A 68 8.61 0.29 -11.72
C VAL A 68 8.93 -0.52 -12.96
N GLU A 69 7.94 -1.20 -13.54
CA GLU A 69 8.17 -2.13 -14.65
C GLU A 69 8.47 -1.40 -15.96
N LYS A 70 7.71 -0.33 -16.24
CA LYS A 70 7.80 0.42 -17.49
C LYS A 70 8.16 1.86 -17.17
N PRO A 71 9.41 2.30 -17.46
CA PRO A 71 9.79 3.68 -17.24
C PRO A 71 8.89 4.65 -18.02
N ILE A 72 8.64 5.82 -17.42
CA ILE A 72 8.01 6.93 -18.12
C ILE A 72 9.08 7.62 -18.97
N THR A 73 8.88 7.64 -20.29
CA THR A 73 9.77 8.31 -21.23
C THR A 73 9.12 9.59 -21.73
N LEU A 74 9.83 10.72 -21.63
CA LEU A 74 9.38 12.02 -22.11
C LEU A 74 10.25 12.51 -23.26
N LYS A 75 9.63 13.09 -24.28
CA LYS A 75 10.27 13.83 -25.37
C LYS A 75 10.44 15.30 -25.00
N PRO A 76 11.26 16.08 -25.73
CA PRO A 76 11.36 17.52 -25.52
C PRO A 76 9.99 18.21 -25.53
N GLY A 77 9.68 18.95 -24.47
CA GLY A 77 8.41 19.66 -24.30
C GLY A 77 7.28 18.84 -23.70
N GLU A 78 7.46 17.55 -23.44
CA GLU A 78 6.46 16.72 -22.74
C GLU A 78 6.56 16.84 -21.22
N GLU A 79 5.43 16.71 -20.54
CA GLU A 79 5.32 16.66 -19.09
C GLU A 79 4.68 15.36 -18.64
N TRP A 80 5.06 14.87 -17.46
CA TRP A 80 4.35 13.81 -16.77
C TRP A 80 3.98 14.25 -15.35
N LYS A 81 2.82 13.77 -14.88
CA LYS A 81 2.33 14.00 -13.53
C LYS A 81 1.91 12.67 -12.93
N GLY A 82 2.41 12.40 -11.74
CA GLY A 82 1.94 11.33 -10.87
C GLY A 82 1.27 11.92 -9.64
N ARG A 83 0.24 11.26 -9.14
CA ARG A 83 -0.47 11.68 -7.92
C ARG A 83 -0.71 10.47 -7.04
N GLN A 84 -0.48 10.66 -5.74
CA GLN A 84 -0.94 9.78 -4.69
C GLN A 84 -1.76 10.60 -3.70
N GLU A 85 -2.93 10.09 -3.33
CA GLU A 85 -3.80 10.65 -2.31
C GLU A 85 -4.08 9.57 -1.27
N LEU A 86 -3.95 9.93 0.00
CA LEU A 86 -4.25 9.07 1.13
C LEU A 86 -5.43 9.65 1.91
N SER A 87 -6.44 8.83 2.17
CA SER A 87 -7.60 9.21 2.97
C SER A 87 -7.90 8.12 4.00
N ALA A 88 -8.31 8.53 5.20
CA ALA A 88 -8.91 7.63 6.18
C ALA A 88 -10.42 7.62 5.98
N VAL A 89 -11.02 6.43 5.89
CA VAL A 89 -12.47 6.26 5.79
C VAL A 89 -12.95 5.32 6.90
N PRO A 90 -14.21 5.46 7.35
CA PRO A 90 -14.83 4.47 8.22
C PRO A 90 -14.72 3.07 7.59
N SER A 91 -14.37 2.07 8.38
CA SER A 91 -14.25 0.70 7.90
C SER A 91 -15.64 0.14 7.58
N SER A 92 -15.94 -0.09 6.30
CA SER A 92 -17.13 -0.85 5.86
C SER A 92 -17.02 -2.35 6.18
N TYR A 93 -15.83 -2.83 6.54
CA TYR A 93 -15.65 -4.16 7.11
C TYR A 93 -16.28 -4.26 8.51
N CYS A 94 -16.37 -3.15 9.26
CA CYS A 94 -17.01 -3.10 10.57
C CYS A 94 -18.51 -2.75 10.52
N SER A 95 -19.07 -2.41 9.35
CA SER A 95 -20.51 -2.21 9.18
C SER A 95 -21.29 -3.51 8.96
N GLY A 96 -20.62 -4.67 8.95
CA GLY A 96 -21.23 -5.98 8.73
C GLY A 96 -21.52 -6.34 7.27
N GLN A 97 -21.17 -5.46 6.32
CA GLN A 97 -21.42 -5.67 4.88
C GLN A 97 -20.34 -6.49 4.17
N LEU A 98 -19.12 -6.58 4.73
CA LEU A 98 -18.00 -7.34 4.17
C LEU A 98 -17.35 -8.17 5.27
N ASP A 99 -17.94 -9.33 5.57
CA ASP A 99 -17.38 -10.33 6.47
C ASP A 99 -16.28 -11.12 5.74
N PRO A 100 -15.01 -11.12 6.22
CA PRO A 100 -13.91 -11.82 5.55
C PRO A 100 -14.14 -13.33 5.45
N GLN A 101 -14.87 -13.92 6.40
CA GLN A 101 -15.24 -15.34 6.33
C GLN A 101 -16.30 -15.64 5.26
N LYS A 102 -17.07 -14.63 4.82
CA LYS A 102 -18.02 -14.78 3.70
C LYS A 102 -17.33 -14.57 2.35
N VAL A 103 -16.39 -13.62 2.27
CA VAL A 103 -15.65 -13.33 1.03
C VAL A 103 -14.76 -14.49 0.60
N LEU A 104 -14.11 -15.18 1.55
CA LEU A 104 -13.26 -16.35 1.27
C LEU A 104 -14.02 -17.62 0.84
N ARG A 105 -15.35 -17.66 1.01
CA ARG A 105 -16.19 -18.81 0.61
C ARG A 105 -16.81 -18.69 -0.77
N LEU A 106 -16.60 -17.56 -1.46
CA LEU A 106 -17.16 -17.27 -2.79
C LEU A 106 -16.11 -17.32 -3.91
N GLY A 107 -14.91 -17.85 -3.63
CA GLY A 107 -13.83 -18.05 -4.59
C GLY A 107 -13.54 -19.52 -4.83
#